data_AF-B1M0B9-F1
#
_entry.id   AF-B1M0B9-F1
#
_cell.length_a   1.000
_cell.length_b   1.000
_cell.length_c   1.000
_cell.angle_alpha   90.00
_cell.angle_beta   90.00
_cell.angle_gamma   90.00
#
_symmetry.space_group_name_H-M   'P 1'
#
loop_
_entity.id
_entity.type
_entity.pdbx_description
1 polymer ?
#
loop_
_entity_poly.entity_id
_entity_poly.type
_entity_poly.pdbx_seq_one_letter_code
_entity_poly.pdbx_strand_id
1 'polypeptide(L)'
;MDQDRLGQGSDGSAVSDEGRPTFTAFVGPRRLASGALRDVALAVKALAAEGGDPVLTFDDRSGSVVDLDLRGTEADVVARLARRETADAAASGRVSRPDSEGAARGRGRPKLGVIAREVTLLPRQWEWLAAQPGGASQALRRLVDEARRTDDGQARVRAAREAAYRFLAAVAGDRPGFEEVIRALFAGDGAGFAGRMAAWPPDIRDHALKLAAPAAPSAGPDAPSRTRP
;
A
#
# COMPACT_ATOMS: atom_id res chain seq x y z
N MET A 1 -37.60 -0.97 -40.07
CA MET A 1 -37.24 0.36 -39.54
C MET A 1 -38.29 0.63 -38.48
N ASP A 2 -38.01 0.55 -37.18
CA ASP A 2 -36.77 0.89 -36.50
C ASP A 2 -36.47 -0.04 -35.32
N GLN A 3 -35.17 -0.33 -35.16
CA GLN A 3 -34.60 -1.10 -34.07
C GLN A 3 -34.36 -0.22 -32.84
N ASP A 4 -34.20 -0.89 -31.70
CA ASP A 4 -33.37 -0.50 -30.56
C ASP A 4 -33.75 0.75 -29.73
N ARG A 5 -34.50 0.48 -28.64
CA ARG A 5 -34.29 1.15 -27.35
C ARG A 5 -33.96 0.11 -26.29
N LEU A 6 -32.68 -0.28 -26.20
CA LEU A 6 -32.12 -0.81 -24.96
C LEU A 6 -31.64 0.37 -24.11
N GLY A 7 -32.41 0.67 -23.07
CA GLY A 7 -32.01 1.55 -21.99
C GLY A 7 -30.91 0.90 -21.14
N GLN A 8 -29.80 1.61 -21.05
CA GLN A 8 -28.64 1.39 -20.20
C GLN A 8 -29.03 1.21 -18.72
N GLY A 9 -28.19 0.48 -17.97
CA GLY A 9 -28.28 0.49 -16.51
C GLY A 9 -27.56 -0.63 -15.76
N SER A 10 -26.67 -1.41 -16.37
CA SER A 10 -25.71 -2.22 -15.60
C SER A 10 -24.55 -1.34 -15.18
N ASP A 11 -24.80 -0.43 -14.25
CA ASP A 11 -23.76 0.27 -13.50
C ASP A 11 -23.20 -0.74 -12.49
N GLY A 12 -22.41 -1.67 -13.00
CA GLY A 12 -21.55 -2.52 -12.20
C GLY A 12 -20.59 -1.58 -11.50
N SER A 13 -20.90 -1.24 -10.24
CA SER A 13 -20.01 -0.55 -9.32
C SER A 13 -18.65 -1.25 -9.35
N ALA A 14 -17.76 -0.74 -10.19
CA ALA A 14 -16.33 -0.83 -10.02
C ALA A 14 -16.04 -0.07 -8.73
N VAL A 15 -16.25 -0.75 -7.60
CA VAL A 15 -15.74 -0.30 -6.31
C VAL A 15 -14.25 -0.17 -6.53
N SER A 16 -13.76 1.07 -6.62
CA SER A 16 -12.36 1.37 -6.83
C SER A 16 -11.56 0.59 -5.81
N ASP A 17 -10.81 -0.40 -6.29
CA ASP A 17 -9.95 -1.31 -5.52
C ASP A 17 -8.69 -0.59 -4.99
N GLU A 18 -8.71 0.74 -4.99
CA GLU A 18 -7.61 1.63 -4.63
C GLU A 18 -7.46 1.68 -3.10
N GLY A 19 -6.98 0.57 -2.54
CA GLY A 19 -6.65 0.48 -1.12
C GLY A 19 -6.83 -0.92 -0.52
N ARG A 20 -7.37 -1.89 -1.27
CA ARG A 20 -7.42 -3.27 -0.80
C ARG A 20 -6.07 -3.96 -1.03
N PRO A 21 -5.63 -4.83 -0.11
CA PRO A 21 -4.41 -5.59 -0.30
C PRO A 21 -4.58 -6.53 -1.50
N THR A 22 -3.65 -6.44 -2.45
CA THR A 22 -3.56 -7.38 -3.56
C THR A 22 -2.51 -8.44 -3.27
N PHE A 23 -2.69 -9.61 -3.89
CA PHE A 23 -1.84 -10.77 -3.72
C PHE A 23 -1.49 -11.34 -5.07
N THR A 24 -0.31 -11.96 -5.18
CA THR A 24 0.16 -12.58 -6.42
C THR A 24 0.68 -13.98 -6.15
N ALA A 25 0.19 -14.97 -6.91
CA ALA A 25 0.63 -16.35 -6.83
C ALA A 25 1.56 -16.73 -7.97
N PHE A 26 2.58 -17.52 -7.66
CA PHE A 26 3.59 -18.03 -8.59
C PHE A 26 3.71 -19.55 -8.53
N VAL A 27 3.78 -20.18 -9.70
CA VAL A 27 4.17 -21.57 -9.88
C VAL A 27 5.55 -21.59 -10.55
N GLY A 28 6.58 -21.92 -9.76
CA GLY A 28 7.98 -21.75 -10.18
C GLY A 28 8.24 -20.32 -10.68
N PRO A 29 8.73 -20.11 -11.92
CA PRO A 29 9.03 -18.79 -12.47
C PRO A 29 7.83 -18.06 -13.08
N ARG A 30 6.64 -18.68 -13.12
CA ARG A 30 5.46 -18.14 -13.81
C ARG A 30 4.44 -17.62 -12.83
N ARG A 31 3.84 -16.47 -13.15
CA ARG A 31 2.71 -15.93 -12.40
C ARG A 31 1.45 -16.72 -12.75
N LEU A 32 0.78 -17.25 -11.74
CA LEU A 32 -0.48 -17.96 -11.84
C LEU A 32 -1.67 -16.99 -11.84
N ALA A 33 -1.74 -16.11 -10.84
CA ALA A 33 -2.82 -15.15 -10.65
C ALA A 33 -2.35 -13.94 -9.85
N SER A 34 -3.02 -12.79 -10.01
CA SER A 34 -2.79 -11.58 -9.22
C SER A 34 -4.12 -10.85 -9.02
N GLY A 35 -4.40 -10.38 -7.80
CA GLY A 35 -5.65 -9.70 -7.47
C GLY A 35 -6.05 -9.87 -6.01
N ALA A 36 -7.36 -9.90 -5.74
CA ALA A 36 -7.87 -10.13 -4.41
C ALA A 36 -7.49 -11.53 -3.89
N LEU A 37 -7.29 -11.66 -2.57
CA LEU A 37 -6.87 -12.91 -1.95
C LEU A 37 -7.78 -14.08 -2.28
N ARG A 38 -9.09 -13.81 -2.38
CA ARG A 38 -10.12 -14.79 -2.76
C ARG A 38 -9.86 -15.39 -4.13
N ASP A 39 -9.69 -14.55 -5.14
CA ASP A 39 -9.56 -14.98 -6.53
C ASP A 39 -8.25 -15.74 -6.73
N VAL A 40 -7.18 -15.23 -6.09
CA VAL A 40 -5.88 -15.91 -6.05
C VAL A 40 -6.02 -17.29 -5.39
N ALA A 41 -6.65 -17.39 -4.22
CA ALA A 41 -6.80 -18.67 -3.53
C ALA A 41 -7.60 -19.71 -4.34
N LEU A 42 -8.63 -19.28 -5.06
CA LEU A 42 -9.39 -20.16 -5.95
C LEU A 42 -8.53 -20.66 -7.12
N ALA A 43 -7.74 -19.77 -7.74
CA ALA A 43 -6.80 -20.16 -8.80
C ALA A 43 -5.74 -21.15 -8.30
N VAL A 44 -5.17 -20.92 -7.10
CA VAL A 44 -4.20 -21.84 -6.49
C VAL A 44 -4.84 -23.20 -6.20
N LYS A 45 -6.07 -23.22 -5.68
CA LYS A 45 -6.80 -24.47 -5.39
C LYS A 45 -7.09 -25.28 -6.65
N ALA A 46 -7.52 -24.63 -7.72
CA ALA A 46 -7.79 -25.29 -9.00
C ALA A 46 -6.52 -25.99 -9.53
N LEU A 47 -5.39 -25.29 -9.52
CA LEU A 47 -4.11 -25.89 -9.94
C LEU A 47 -3.66 -27.03 -9.01
N ALA A 48 -3.85 -26.88 -7.70
CA ALA A 48 -3.50 -27.93 -6.73
C ALA A 48 -4.33 -29.22 -6.92
N ALA A 49 -5.57 -29.11 -7.42
CA ALA A 49 -6.41 -30.27 -7.73
C ALA A 49 -5.93 -31.05 -8.96
N GLU A 50 -5.25 -30.40 -9.90
CA GLU A 50 -4.69 -31.02 -11.11
C GLU A 50 -3.37 -31.76 -10.84
N GLY A 51 -2.75 -31.52 -9.66
CA GLY A 51 -1.42 -32.01 -9.32
C GLY A 51 -0.32 -31.20 -10.02
N GLY A 52 0.63 -30.65 -9.26
CA GLY A 52 1.65 -29.78 -9.84
C GLY A 52 2.68 -29.28 -8.85
N ASP A 53 3.54 -28.38 -9.34
CA ASP A 53 4.59 -27.72 -8.58
C ASP A 53 4.02 -26.88 -7.43
N PRO A 54 4.78 -26.72 -6.32
CA PRO A 54 4.34 -25.91 -5.19
C PRO A 54 4.11 -24.44 -5.61
N VAL A 55 2.98 -23.89 -5.17
CA VAL A 55 2.58 -22.51 -5.46
C VAL A 55 2.90 -21.61 -4.27
N LEU A 56 3.62 -20.51 -4.54
CA LEU A 56 3.90 -19.48 -3.55
C LEU A 56 2.97 -18.29 -3.78
N THR A 57 2.27 -17.85 -2.73
CA THR A 57 1.43 -16.65 -2.77
C THR A 57 2.11 -15.54 -1.99
N PHE A 58 2.14 -14.32 -2.55
CA PHE A 58 2.77 -13.16 -1.95
C PHE A 58 1.74 -12.06 -1.67
N ASP A 59 1.91 -11.34 -0.57
CA ASP A 59 1.23 -10.06 -0.30
C ASP A 59 1.97 -8.95 -1.05
N ASP A 60 1.30 -8.25 -1.96
CA ASP A 60 1.94 -7.27 -2.87
C ASP A 60 2.40 -5.98 -2.16
N ARG A 61 2.06 -5.79 -0.89
CA ARG A 61 2.49 -4.63 -0.09
C ARG A 61 3.76 -4.94 0.69
N SER A 62 3.88 -6.15 1.19
CA SER A 62 4.99 -6.58 2.04
C SER A 62 5.99 -7.47 1.31
N GLY A 63 5.63 -8.10 0.19
CA GLY A 63 6.45 -9.13 -0.45
C GLY A 63 6.62 -10.40 0.38
N SER A 64 5.87 -10.56 1.48
CA SER A 64 5.89 -11.75 2.31
C SER A 64 5.06 -12.87 1.68
N VAL A 65 5.54 -14.11 1.85
CA VAL A 65 4.77 -15.31 1.51
C VAL A 65 3.58 -15.44 2.46
N VAL A 66 2.40 -15.70 1.89
CA VAL A 66 1.15 -15.94 2.59
C VAL A 66 0.79 -17.41 2.42
N ASP A 67 0.63 -18.10 3.55
CA ASP A 67 0.11 -19.46 3.56
C ASP A 67 -1.41 -19.47 3.37
N LEU A 68 -1.89 -20.30 2.44
CA LEU A 68 -3.30 -20.43 2.11
C LEU A 68 -3.80 -21.80 2.56
N ASP A 69 -4.75 -21.81 3.50
CA ASP A 69 -5.48 -23.03 3.85
C ASP A 69 -6.55 -23.32 2.80
N LEU A 70 -6.20 -24.18 1.84
CA LEU A 70 -7.06 -24.57 0.70
C LEU A 70 -7.89 -25.83 0.96
N ARG A 71 -7.92 -26.34 2.21
CA ARG A 71 -8.70 -27.54 2.57
C ARG A 71 -10.20 -27.26 2.55
N GLY A 72 -10.97 -28.26 2.09
CA GLY A 72 -12.44 -28.22 2.00
C GLY A 72 -12.94 -27.91 0.59
N THR A 73 -14.19 -27.49 0.46
CA THR A 73 -14.76 -26.99 -0.79
C THR A 73 -14.27 -25.57 -1.11
N GLU A 74 -14.53 -25.06 -2.32
CA GLU A 74 -14.27 -23.64 -2.63
C GLU A 74 -15.04 -22.70 -1.70
N ALA A 75 -16.28 -23.05 -1.36
CA ALA A 75 -17.11 -22.29 -0.42
C ALA A 75 -16.46 -22.21 0.98
N ASP A 76 -15.88 -23.31 1.46
CA ASP A 76 -15.19 -23.35 2.76
C ASP A 76 -13.96 -22.43 2.78
N VAL A 77 -13.18 -22.42 1.69
CA VAL A 77 -12.01 -21.55 1.53
C VAL A 77 -12.44 -20.09 1.51
N VAL A 78 -13.44 -19.74 0.71
CA VAL A 78 -14.00 -18.39 0.61
C VAL A 78 -14.52 -17.90 1.97
N ALA A 79 -15.27 -18.74 2.69
CA ALA A 79 -15.80 -18.39 4.01
C ALA A 79 -14.67 -18.16 5.03
N ARG A 80 -13.59 -18.95 4.97
CA ARG A 80 -12.41 -18.78 5.82
C ARG A 80 -11.68 -17.47 5.53
N LEU A 81 -11.49 -17.12 4.26
CA LEU A 81 -10.86 -15.86 3.86
C LEU A 81 -11.70 -14.66 4.27
N ALA A 82 -13.02 -14.71 4.09
CA ALA A 82 -13.91 -13.63 4.53
C ALA A 82 -13.82 -13.42 6.06
N ARG A 83 -13.77 -14.50 6.86
CA ARG A 83 -13.56 -14.38 8.32
C ARG A 83 -12.22 -13.73 8.65
N ARG A 84 -11.15 -14.10 7.95
CA ARG A 84 -9.83 -13.47 8.13
C ARG A 84 -9.87 -11.98 7.80
N GLU A 85 -10.44 -11.59 6.66
CA GLU A 85 -10.60 -10.19 6.28
C GLU A 85 -11.38 -9.40 7.32
N THR A 86 -12.47 -9.97 7.87
CA THR A 86 -13.24 -9.31 8.95
C THR A 86 -12.44 -9.17 10.24
N ALA A 87 -11.62 -10.17 10.60
CA ALA A 87 -10.77 -10.13 11.79
C ALA A 87 -9.64 -9.09 11.62
N ASP A 88 -9.02 -9.04 10.45
CA ASP A 88 -7.97 -8.08 10.12
C ASP A 88 -8.52 -6.65 10.07
N ALA A 89 -9.72 -6.44 9.53
CA ALA A 89 -10.43 -5.16 9.55
C ALA A 89 -10.79 -4.74 10.98
N ALA A 90 -11.22 -5.66 11.84
CA ALA A 90 -11.51 -5.38 13.25
C ALA A 90 -10.23 -5.03 14.03
N ALA A 91 -9.11 -5.70 13.75
CA ALA A 91 -7.82 -5.44 14.41
C ALA A 91 -7.16 -4.13 13.94
N SER A 92 -7.35 -3.75 12.68
CA SER A 92 -6.89 -2.47 12.12
C SER A 92 -7.83 -1.29 12.43
N GLY A 93 -9.01 -1.58 12.98
CA GLY A 93 -9.90 -0.63 13.62
C GLY A 93 -9.30 -0.05 14.90
N ARG A 94 -8.53 1.04 14.75
CA ARG A 94 -8.23 2.01 15.80
C ARG A 94 -9.43 2.16 16.75
N VAL A 95 -9.18 2.04 18.05
CA VAL A 95 -10.09 2.33 19.16
C VAL A 95 -11.02 3.50 18.81
N SER A 96 -12.20 3.19 18.30
CA SER A 96 -13.33 4.11 18.29
C SER A 96 -14.07 3.81 19.58
N ARG A 97 -13.59 4.41 20.68
CA ARG A 97 -14.41 4.52 21.88
C ARG A 97 -15.66 5.32 21.47
N PRO A 98 -16.88 4.79 21.66
CA PRO A 98 -18.08 5.55 21.39
C PRO A 98 -18.30 6.56 22.53
N ASP A 99 -17.57 7.67 22.52
CA ASP A 99 -17.94 8.82 23.36
C ASP A 99 -18.75 9.78 22.50
N SER A 100 -20.07 9.56 22.46
CA SER A 100 -21.04 10.53 21.97
C SER A 100 -22.42 10.30 22.60
N GLU A 101 -22.53 10.67 23.87
CA GLU A 101 -23.65 11.48 24.36
C GLU A 101 -23.04 12.85 24.65
N GLY A 102 -23.44 14.00 24.09
CA GLY A 102 -24.75 14.40 23.62
C GLY A 102 -25.18 15.66 24.37
N ALA A 103 -24.49 16.80 24.24
CA ALA A 103 -24.99 18.09 24.73
C ALA A 103 -24.48 19.34 23.95
N ALA A 104 -25.36 19.82 23.08
CA ALA A 104 -25.69 21.22 22.71
C ALA A 104 -24.60 22.28 22.39
N ARG A 105 -24.52 22.61 21.09
CA ARG A 105 -24.48 23.94 20.40
C ARG A 105 -23.61 25.10 20.93
N GLY A 106 -22.72 25.56 20.04
CA GLY A 106 -22.31 26.97 19.93
C GLY A 106 -21.77 27.27 18.51
N ARG A 107 -22.44 28.18 17.78
CA ARG A 107 -21.95 28.70 16.48
C ARG A 107 -20.68 29.52 16.73
N GLY A 108 -19.55 29.06 16.23
CA GLY A 108 -18.29 29.80 16.27
C GLY A 108 -17.20 29.02 15.54
N ARG A 109 -16.56 29.69 14.57
CA ARG A 109 -15.36 29.33 13.79
C ARG A 109 -14.75 27.97 14.16
N PRO A 110 -14.61 27.00 13.21
CA PRO A 110 -14.05 25.69 13.52
C PRO A 110 -12.72 25.87 14.25
N LYS A 111 -12.68 25.44 15.51
CA LYS A 111 -11.45 25.41 16.30
C LYS A 111 -10.53 24.43 15.59
N LEU A 112 -9.59 24.94 14.79
CA LEU A 112 -8.42 24.18 14.39
C LEU A 112 -7.85 23.63 15.69
N GLY A 113 -7.91 22.32 15.92
CA GLY A 113 -7.54 21.64 17.16
C GLY A 113 -6.05 21.77 17.47
N VAL A 114 -5.59 23.00 17.72
CA VAL A 114 -4.21 23.36 17.97
C VAL A 114 -4.03 23.31 19.48
N ILE A 115 -3.28 22.32 19.94
CA ILE A 115 -2.89 22.20 21.34
C ILE A 115 -1.58 22.97 21.50
N ALA A 116 -1.57 24.00 22.35
CA ALA A 116 -0.35 24.71 22.68
C ALA A 116 0.54 23.82 23.57
N ARG A 117 1.82 23.71 23.22
CA ARG A 117 2.87 23.06 24.00
C ARG A 117 4.13 23.90 23.96
N GLU A 118 4.89 23.89 25.05
CA GLU A 118 6.13 24.65 25.18
C GLU A 118 7.25 23.98 24.37
N VAL A 119 8.05 24.78 23.67
CA VAL A 119 9.20 24.33 22.88
C VAL A 119 10.38 25.25 23.19
N THR A 120 11.51 24.65 23.55
CA THR A 120 12.76 25.38 23.80
C THR A 120 13.63 25.32 22.55
N LEU A 121 13.99 26.49 22.02
CA LEU A 121 14.82 26.66 20.82
C LEU A 121 15.98 27.62 21.11
N LEU A 122 17.03 27.54 20.29
CA LEU A 122 18.18 28.45 20.36
C LEU A 122 17.77 29.88 19.98
N PRO A 123 18.40 30.93 20.53
CA PRO A 123 18.07 32.33 20.22
C PRO A 123 18.05 32.64 18.71
N ARG A 124 19.06 32.17 17.97
CA ARG A 124 19.12 32.29 16.50
C ARG A 124 17.94 31.67 15.75
N GLN A 125 17.35 30.61 16.31
CA GLN A 125 16.19 29.93 15.72
C GLN A 125 14.92 30.75 15.96
N TRP A 126 14.79 31.39 17.13
CA TRP A 126 13.70 32.31 17.41
C TRP A 126 13.75 33.55 16.53
N GLU A 127 14.94 34.13 16.34
CA GLU A 127 15.13 35.26 15.42
C GLU A 127 14.70 34.89 14.00
N TRP A 128 15.13 33.72 13.51
CA TRP A 128 14.72 33.24 12.20
C TRP A 128 13.20 32.97 12.10
N LEU A 129 12.59 32.39 13.14
CA LEU A 129 11.15 32.12 13.20
C LEU A 129 10.31 33.40 13.24
N ALA A 130 10.78 34.44 13.94
CA ALA A 130 10.13 35.74 14.03
C ALA A 130 10.15 36.49 12.69
N ALA A 131 11.18 36.26 11.86
CA ALA A 131 11.29 36.83 10.52
C ALA A 131 10.38 36.13 9.49
N GLN A 132 9.71 35.02 9.82
CA GLN A 132 8.90 34.27 8.86
C GLN A 132 7.54 34.95 8.57
N PRO A 133 7.13 35.04 7.30
CA PRO A 133 5.81 35.55 6.94
C PRO A 133 4.72 34.60 7.47
N GLY A 134 3.82 35.14 8.29
CA GLY A 134 2.74 34.37 8.94
C GLY A 134 3.09 33.78 10.31
N GLY A 135 4.26 34.13 10.86
CA GLY A 135 4.65 33.91 12.25
C GLY A 135 5.22 32.53 12.56
N ALA A 136 5.86 32.41 13.72
CA ALA A 136 6.61 31.24 14.16
C ALA A 136 5.79 29.94 14.10
N SER A 137 4.53 29.95 14.53
CA SER A 137 3.68 28.74 14.54
C SER A 137 3.30 28.24 13.14
N GLN A 138 3.22 29.12 12.13
CA GLN A 138 3.00 28.67 10.75
C GLN A 138 4.28 28.05 10.17
N ALA A 139 5.42 28.69 10.40
CA ALA A 139 6.71 28.19 9.96
C ALA A 139 7.04 26.81 10.57
N LEU A 140 6.83 26.65 11.87
CA LEU A 140 7.03 25.36 12.57
C LEU A 140 6.13 24.26 12.03
N ARG A 141 4.84 24.55 11.77
CA ARG A 141 3.94 23.56 11.15
C ARG A 141 4.43 23.13 9.78
N ARG A 142 4.82 24.08 8.92
CA ARG A 142 5.38 23.75 7.60
C ARG A 142 6.63 22.89 7.69
N LEU A 143 7.56 23.21 8.59
CA LEU A 143 8.78 22.43 8.80
C LEU A 143 8.48 21.02 9.31
N VAL A 144 7.56 20.88 10.26
CA VAL A 144 7.12 19.57 10.78
C VAL A 144 6.42 18.77 9.68
N ASP A 145 5.52 19.39 8.91
CA ASP A 145 4.82 18.73 7.83
C ASP A 145 5.80 18.27 6.73
N GLU A 146 6.81 19.08 6.41
CA GLU A 146 7.84 18.74 5.43
C GLU A 146 8.75 17.60 5.91
N ALA A 147 9.19 17.66 7.18
CA ALA A 147 9.97 16.60 7.79
C ALA A 147 9.17 15.28 7.82
N ARG A 148 7.91 15.33 8.24
CA ARG A 148 7.01 14.17 8.23
C ARG A 148 6.81 13.60 6.82
N ARG A 149 6.57 14.45 5.82
CA ARG A 149 6.45 14.00 4.42
C ARG A 149 7.73 13.33 3.93
N THR A 150 8.89 13.87 4.29
CA THR A 150 10.20 13.30 3.93
C THR A 150 10.43 11.95 4.61
N ASP A 151 10.19 11.87 5.92
CA ASP A 151 10.34 10.64 6.70
C ASP A 151 9.38 9.55 6.22
N ASP A 152 8.10 9.89 5.98
CA ASP A 152 7.12 8.97 5.41
C ASP A 152 7.56 8.49 4.01
N GLY A 153 8.11 9.39 3.18
CA GLY A 153 8.66 9.05 1.87
C GLY A 153 9.82 8.06 1.97
N GLN A 154 10.77 8.33 2.86
CA GLN A 154 11.91 7.44 3.12
C GLN A 154 11.47 6.08 3.67
N ALA A 155 10.50 6.06 4.58
CA ALA A 155 9.92 4.83 5.12
C ALA A 155 9.25 4.00 4.01
N ARG A 156 8.51 4.62 3.10
CA ARG A 156 7.89 3.93 1.94
C ARG A 156 8.93 3.34 0.99
N VAL A 157 10.00 4.09 0.70
CA VAL A 157 11.10 3.59 -0.15
C VAL A 157 11.78 2.38 0.48
N ARG A 158 12.04 2.41 1.80
CA ARG A 158 12.60 1.26 2.53
C ARG A 158 11.65 0.06 2.48
N ALA A 159 10.36 0.27 2.77
CA ALA A 159 9.36 -0.79 2.74
C ALA A 159 9.23 -1.45 1.35
N ALA A 160 9.27 -0.67 0.26
CA ALA A 160 9.26 -1.17 -1.10
C ALA A 160 10.49 -2.05 -1.42
N ARG A 161 11.68 -1.62 -1.00
CA ARG A 161 12.92 -2.40 -1.16
C ARG A 161 12.87 -3.70 -0.36
N GLU A 162 12.42 -3.65 0.88
CA GLU A 162 12.25 -4.84 1.72
C GLU A 162 11.21 -5.82 1.13
N ALA A 163 10.13 -5.30 0.54
CA ALA A 163 9.14 -6.12 -0.14
C ALA A 163 9.72 -6.82 -1.36
N ALA A 164 10.39 -6.08 -2.24
CA ALA A 164 11.06 -6.66 -3.41
C ALA A 164 12.13 -7.69 -2.99
N TYR A 165 12.93 -7.40 -1.95
CA TYR A 165 13.93 -8.34 -1.44
C TYR A 165 13.30 -9.64 -0.93
N ARG A 166 12.25 -9.57 -0.10
CA ARG A 166 11.57 -10.77 0.43
C ARG A 166 11.03 -11.66 -0.69
N PHE A 167 10.42 -11.06 -1.71
CA PHE A 167 9.95 -11.78 -2.88
C PHE A 167 11.12 -12.45 -3.63
N LEU A 168 12.15 -11.68 -3.99
CA LEU A 168 13.30 -12.17 -4.77
C LEU A 168 14.03 -13.31 -4.04
N ALA A 169 14.23 -13.18 -2.73
CA ALA A 169 14.88 -14.22 -1.92
C ALA A 169 14.08 -15.53 -1.93
N ALA A 170 12.74 -15.45 -1.95
CA ALA A 170 11.87 -16.63 -1.97
C ALA A 170 11.79 -17.33 -3.33
N VAL A 171 11.79 -16.58 -4.45
CA VAL A 171 11.56 -17.16 -5.80
C VAL A 171 12.83 -17.34 -6.64
N ALA A 172 13.94 -16.72 -6.21
CA ALA A 172 15.12 -16.58 -7.05
C ALA A 172 16.45 -16.49 -6.27
N GLY A 173 16.48 -16.87 -4.99
CA GLY A 173 17.69 -16.80 -4.16
C GLY A 173 18.86 -17.65 -4.68
N ASP A 174 18.57 -18.67 -5.49
CA ASP A 174 19.55 -19.57 -6.11
C ASP A 174 19.95 -19.15 -7.54
N ARG A 175 19.37 -18.06 -8.07
CA ARG A 175 19.60 -17.66 -9.47
C ARG A 175 20.92 -16.91 -9.64
N PRO A 176 21.59 -17.08 -10.80
CA PRO A 176 22.72 -16.26 -11.18
C PRO A 176 22.39 -14.76 -11.19
N GLY A 177 23.29 -13.95 -10.64
CA GLY A 177 23.12 -12.50 -10.59
C GLY A 177 22.26 -11.98 -9.42
N PHE A 178 21.81 -12.85 -8.51
CA PHE A 178 21.00 -12.46 -7.35
C PHE A 178 21.67 -11.36 -6.50
N GLU A 179 22.95 -11.54 -6.16
CA GLU A 179 23.69 -10.59 -5.31
C GLU A 179 23.79 -9.20 -5.95
N GLU A 180 24.05 -9.14 -7.25
CA GLU A 180 24.14 -7.88 -8.01
C GLU A 180 22.77 -7.19 -8.11
N VAL A 181 21.69 -7.96 -8.25
CA VAL A 181 20.32 -7.46 -8.23
C VAL A 181 20.00 -6.86 -6.86
N ILE A 182 20.28 -7.58 -5.76
CA ILE A 182 20.02 -7.10 -4.40
C ILE A 182 20.86 -5.86 -4.08
N ARG A 183 22.13 -5.83 -4.51
CA ARG A 183 22.99 -4.65 -4.36
C ARG A 183 22.41 -3.43 -5.08
N ALA A 184 21.95 -3.57 -6.32
CA ALA A 184 21.35 -2.48 -7.07
C ALA A 184 20.04 -1.98 -6.41
N LEU A 185 19.21 -2.89 -5.92
CA LEU A 185 17.96 -2.59 -5.20
C LEU A 185 18.21 -1.69 -3.98
N PHE A 186 19.17 -2.07 -3.12
CA PHE A 186 19.46 -1.32 -1.90
C PHE A 186 20.29 -0.05 -2.14
N ALA A 187 21.09 0.01 -3.21
CA ALA A 187 21.77 1.22 -3.65
C ALA A 187 20.80 2.31 -4.15
N GLY A 188 19.53 1.95 -4.43
CA GLY A 188 18.55 2.86 -5.01
C GLY A 188 18.78 3.13 -6.50
N ASP A 189 19.60 2.32 -7.15
CA ASP A 189 19.86 2.38 -8.59
C ASP A 189 18.74 1.65 -9.35
N GLY A 190 17.62 2.35 -9.56
CA GLY A 190 16.44 1.77 -10.23
C GLY A 190 16.74 1.32 -11.66
N ALA A 191 17.59 2.06 -12.39
CA ALA A 191 17.97 1.71 -13.76
C ALA A 191 18.87 0.47 -13.80
N GLY A 192 19.88 0.42 -12.93
CA GLY A 192 20.76 -0.74 -12.81
C GLY A 192 20.06 -1.98 -12.27
N PHE A 193 19.06 -1.81 -11.39
CA PHE A 193 18.18 -2.88 -10.94
C PHE A 193 17.36 -3.43 -12.12
N ALA A 194 16.64 -2.58 -12.86
CA ALA A 194 15.84 -3.01 -14.01
C ALA A 194 16.68 -3.68 -15.11
N GLY A 195 17.88 -3.16 -15.39
CA GLY A 195 18.80 -3.75 -16.36
C GLY A 195 19.25 -5.16 -15.97
N ARG A 196 19.53 -5.42 -14.69
CA ARG A 196 19.93 -6.75 -14.20
C ARG A 196 18.77 -7.74 -14.22
N MET A 197 17.57 -7.28 -13.89
CA MET A 197 16.36 -8.09 -13.94
C MET A 197 15.95 -8.48 -15.37
N ALA A 198 16.53 -7.87 -16.42
CA ALA A 198 16.22 -8.19 -17.81
C ALA A 198 16.59 -9.63 -18.21
N ALA A 199 17.59 -10.22 -17.55
CA ALA A 199 18.02 -11.61 -17.78
C ALA A 199 17.13 -12.65 -17.07
N TRP A 200 16.21 -12.22 -16.21
CA TRP A 200 15.38 -13.09 -15.40
C TRP A 200 14.01 -13.34 -16.05
N PRO A 201 13.29 -14.40 -15.61
CA PRO A 201 11.94 -14.68 -16.12
C PRO A 201 11.03 -13.44 -16.05
N PRO A 202 10.27 -13.13 -17.12
CA PRO A 202 9.47 -11.91 -17.21
C PRO A 202 8.54 -11.69 -16.02
N ASP A 203 7.85 -12.73 -15.55
CA ASP A 203 6.90 -12.61 -14.44
C ASP A 203 7.59 -12.26 -13.11
N ILE A 204 8.78 -12.82 -12.85
CA ILE A 204 9.59 -12.47 -11.67
C ILE A 204 10.09 -11.03 -11.79
N ARG A 205 10.63 -10.65 -12.96
CA ARG A 205 11.10 -9.29 -13.23
C ARG A 205 10.00 -8.26 -13.01
N ASP A 206 8.87 -8.46 -13.65
CA ASP A 206 7.79 -7.47 -13.66
C ASP A 206 7.19 -7.31 -12.25
N HIS A 207 7.08 -8.42 -11.48
CA HIS A 207 6.62 -8.36 -10.10
C HIS A 207 7.64 -7.70 -9.17
N ALA A 208 8.93 -8.01 -9.30
CA ALA A 208 9.96 -7.35 -8.49
C ALA A 208 10.05 -5.85 -8.77
N LEU A 209 9.90 -5.42 -10.03
CA LEU A 209 9.84 -4.01 -10.41
C LEU A 209 8.59 -3.33 -9.83
N LYS A 210 7.44 -4.01 -9.82
CA LYS A 210 6.23 -3.53 -9.14
C LYS A 210 6.47 -3.32 -7.65
N LEU A 211 7.07 -4.29 -6.95
CA LEU A 211 7.32 -4.21 -5.51
C LEU A 211 8.35 -3.15 -5.14
N ALA A 212 9.37 -2.96 -5.97
CA ALA A 212 10.44 -1.98 -5.73
C ALA A 212 9.96 -0.53 -5.92
N ALA A 213 8.82 -0.31 -6.57
CA ALA A 213 8.22 1.01 -6.70
C ALA A 213 7.55 1.41 -5.37
N PRO A 214 7.93 2.55 -4.75
CA PRO A 214 7.28 3.00 -3.53
C PRO A 214 5.80 3.30 -3.78
N ALA A 215 4.93 2.82 -2.89
CA ALA A 215 3.51 3.10 -2.97
C ALA A 215 3.26 4.63 -2.97
N ALA A 216 2.35 5.07 -3.85
CA ALA A 216 1.96 6.47 -3.92
C ALA A 216 1.46 6.95 -2.54
N PRO A 217 1.74 8.20 -2.14
CA PRO A 217 1.10 8.77 -0.96
C PRO A 217 -0.41 8.61 -1.10
N SER A 218 -1.05 7.94 -0.14
CA SER A 218 -2.51 8.03 -0.03
C SER A 218 -2.83 9.51 0.15
N ALA A 219 -3.50 10.10 -0.83
CA ALA A 219 -3.94 11.48 -0.76
C ALA A 219 -4.89 11.57 0.45
N GLY A 220 -4.38 12.04 1.58
CA GLY A 220 -5.22 12.34 2.74
C GLY A 220 -6.29 13.36 2.31
N PRO A 221 -7.51 13.29 2.87
CA PRO A 221 -8.58 14.21 2.53
C PRO A 221 -8.32 15.57 3.17
N ASP A 222 -7.33 16.31 2.68
CA ASP A 222 -7.19 17.74 2.99
C ASP A 222 -6.29 18.45 1.96
N ALA A 223 -6.85 18.69 0.77
CA ALA A 223 -6.37 19.74 -0.11
C ALA A 223 -7.50 20.76 -0.26
N PRO A 224 -7.46 21.91 0.46
CA PRO A 224 -8.43 22.97 0.23
C PRO A 224 -8.20 23.54 -1.16
N SER A 225 -9.20 23.36 -2.02
CA SER A 225 -9.30 23.97 -3.34
C SER A 225 -9.07 25.48 -3.22
N ARG A 226 -7.94 25.97 -3.71
CA ARG A 226 -7.72 27.40 -3.88
C ARG A 226 -8.53 27.85 -5.09
N THR A 227 -9.78 28.23 -4.85
CA THR A 227 -10.52 29.10 -5.76
C THR A 227 -9.87 30.48 -5.70
N ARG A 228 -9.25 30.89 -6.79
CA ARG A 228 -8.67 32.21 -6.96
C ARG A 228 -9.70 33.09 -7.69
N PRO A 229 -9.90 34.36 -7.29
CA PRO A 229 -10.86 35.27 -7.92
C PRO A 229 -10.43 35.68 -9.33
#